data_AF-A0A942NQB5-F1
#
_entry.id   AF-A0A942NQB5-F1
#
_cell.length_a   1.000
_cell.length_b   1.000
_cell.length_c   1.000
_cell.angle_alpha   90.00
_cell.angle_beta   90.00
_cell.angle_gamma   90.00
#
_symmetry.space_group_name_H-M   'P 1'
#
loop_
_entity.id
_entity.type
_entity.pdbx_description
1 polymer ?
#
loop_
_entity_poly.entity_id
_entity_poly.type
_entity_poly.pdbx_seq_one_letter_code
_entity_poly.pdbx_strand_id
1 'polypeptide(L)'
;MSRPDFAAGFYGKLPSHGDFLSRRLPRQFIEPWDQWLQGGIAASREQLGAGWLDTFLFSPIWQFGLAPGLCGDDAWAGVLMPSVDKVGRYFPLTLAAKVPSNRLTALFDPDCGWFDALSELALSSLEYQFDLQRFDADLERLRPDDFLPARPERAQASPLLPGSAKTALYFQLAHGGETPRAFAELGDMLKDRFLARGSIWRS
;
A
#
# COMPACT_ATOMS: atom_id res chain seq x y z
N MET A 1 18.05 8.56 20.18
CA MET A 1 16.62 8.42 19.78
C MET A 1 16.56 7.26 18.80
N SER A 2 15.86 6.17 19.16
CA SER A 2 15.72 5.01 18.28
C SER A 2 14.95 5.40 17.02
N ARG A 3 15.47 5.03 15.84
CA ARG A 3 14.78 5.24 14.56
C ARG A 3 13.40 4.56 14.66
N PRO A 4 12.29 5.24 14.32
CA PRO A 4 10.98 4.59 14.29
C PRO A 4 11.06 3.35 13.40
N ASP A 5 10.50 2.24 13.89
CA ASP A 5 10.56 0.98 13.17
C ASP A 5 9.55 1.00 12.01
N PHE A 6 10.06 1.20 10.80
CA PHE A 6 9.32 1.15 9.54
C PHE A 6 9.45 -0.22 8.86
N ALA A 7 9.90 -1.26 9.59
CA ALA A 7 9.96 -2.61 9.05
C ALA A 7 8.58 -3.07 8.58
N ALA A 8 8.56 -3.73 7.42
CA ALA A 8 7.34 -4.33 6.91
C ALA A 8 6.94 -5.54 7.76
N GLY A 9 5.64 -5.70 7.94
CA GLY A 9 4.98 -6.82 8.58
C GLY A 9 3.97 -7.48 7.66
N PHE A 10 3.35 -8.55 8.15
CA PHE A 10 2.32 -9.25 7.39
C PHE A 10 1.13 -9.66 8.26
N TYR A 11 -0.01 -9.84 7.60
CA TYR A 11 -1.24 -10.36 8.17
C TYR A 11 -2.02 -11.15 7.11
N GLY A 12 -2.64 -12.26 7.51
CA GLY A 12 -3.52 -13.03 6.63
C GLY A 12 -3.23 -14.52 6.67
N LYS A 13 -3.45 -15.19 5.54
CA LYS A 13 -3.29 -16.66 5.42
C LYS A 13 -2.16 -17.05 4.50
N LEU A 14 -1.56 -18.19 4.82
CA LEU A 14 -0.51 -18.84 4.05
C LEU A 14 -0.83 -20.32 3.84
N PRO A 15 -0.55 -20.89 2.66
CA PRO A 15 -0.88 -22.30 2.36
C PRO A 15 -0.27 -23.31 3.33
N SER A 16 0.86 -22.97 3.94
CA SER A 16 1.59 -23.81 4.89
C SER A 16 0.99 -23.83 6.30
N HIS A 17 0.11 -22.89 6.65
CA HIS A 17 -0.39 -22.68 8.01
C HIS A 17 -1.91 -22.83 8.08
N GLY A 18 -2.41 -23.37 9.20
CA GLY A 18 -3.84 -23.60 9.39
C GLY A 18 -4.62 -22.35 9.78
N ASP A 19 -4.01 -21.39 10.47
CA ASP A 19 -4.67 -20.20 11.02
C ASP A 19 -4.08 -18.90 10.47
N PHE A 20 -4.70 -17.78 10.86
CA PHE A 20 -4.17 -16.46 10.57
C PHE A 20 -2.80 -16.26 11.20
N LEU A 21 -1.91 -15.64 10.43
CA LEU A 21 -0.61 -15.21 10.91
C LEU A 21 -0.55 -13.69 10.98
N SER A 22 0.27 -13.20 11.92
CA SER A 22 0.59 -11.79 12.04
C SER A 22 2.01 -11.60 12.54
N ARG A 23 2.75 -10.69 11.91
CA ARG A 23 4.06 -10.21 12.36
C ARG A 23 4.20 -8.73 12.08
N ARG A 24 4.79 -7.99 13.03
CA ARG A 24 5.16 -6.56 12.93
C ARG A 24 4.04 -5.59 12.51
N LEU A 25 2.78 -6.03 12.48
CA LEU A 25 1.61 -5.16 12.28
C LEU A 25 0.90 -4.94 13.62
N PRO A 26 0.71 -3.69 14.07
CA PRO A 26 0.03 -3.41 15.32
C PRO A 26 -1.47 -3.65 15.20
N ARG A 27 -2.12 -3.94 16.32
CA ARG A 27 -3.57 -4.19 16.40
C ARG A 27 -4.41 -3.07 15.79
N GLN A 28 -4.00 -1.81 15.99
CA GLN A 28 -4.65 -0.62 15.41
C GLN A 28 -4.70 -0.61 13.88
N PHE A 29 -3.78 -1.33 13.22
CA PHE A 29 -3.83 -1.56 11.78
C PHE A 29 -4.71 -2.79 11.47
N ILE A 30 -4.46 -3.91 12.15
CA ILE A 30 -5.07 -5.20 11.81
C ILE A 30 -6.60 -5.18 11.98
N GLU A 31 -7.13 -4.62 13.06
CA GLU A 31 -8.57 -4.68 13.34
C GLU A 31 -9.45 -4.05 12.25
N PRO A 32 -9.26 -2.76 11.87
CA PRO A 32 -10.05 -2.16 10.80
C PRO A 32 -9.78 -2.81 9.44
N TRP A 33 -8.54 -3.26 9.20
CA TRP A 33 -8.14 -3.90 7.96
C TRP A 33 -8.81 -5.27 7.77
N ASP A 34 -8.77 -6.12 8.78
CA ASP A 34 -9.42 -7.44 8.79
C ASP A 34 -10.93 -7.31 8.65
N GLN A 35 -11.56 -6.40 9.41
CA GLN A 35 -13.00 -6.15 9.30
C GLN A 35 -13.40 -5.73 7.88
N TRP A 36 -12.62 -4.83 7.26
CA TRP A 36 -12.85 -4.41 5.88
C TRP A 36 -12.68 -5.56 4.88
N LEU A 37 -11.61 -6.36 5.00
CA LEU A 37 -11.37 -7.52 4.15
C LEU A 37 -12.47 -8.57 4.27
N GLN A 38 -12.90 -8.91 5.49
CA GLN A 38 -13.99 -9.86 5.71
C GLN A 38 -15.30 -9.37 5.07
N GLY A 39 -15.63 -8.08 5.22
CA GLY A 39 -16.79 -7.46 4.58
C GLY A 39 -16.70 -7.51 3.04
N GLY A 40 -15.55 -7.16 2.47
CA GLY A 40 -15.33 -7.20 1.01
C GLY A 40 -15.38 -8.62 0.44
N ILE A 41 -14.84 -9.61 1.15
CA ILE A 41 -14.92 -11.03 0.76
C ILE A 41 -16.37 -11.53 0.83
N ALA A 42 -17.10 -11.20 1.89
CA ALA A 42 -18.51 -11.60 2.02
C ALA A 42 -19.36 -10.99 0.90
N ALA A 43 -19.23 -9.69 0.66
CA ALA A 43 -19.98 -8.99 -0.39
C ALA A 43 -19.62 -9.50 -1.79
N SER A 44 -18.33 -9.73 -2.09
CA SER A 44 -17.92 -10.28 -3.39
C SER A 44 -18.42 -11.70 -3.59
N ARG A 45 -18.46 -12.54 -2.55
CA ARG A 45 -19.06 -13.90 -2.62
C ARG A 45 -20.54 -13.85 -2.99
N GLU A 46 -21.28 -12.96 -2.34
CA GLU A 46 -22.70 -12.77 -2.61
C GLU A 46 -22.94 -12.30 -4.06
N GLN A 47 -22.14 -11.35 -4.54
CA GLN A 47 -22.30 -10.76 -5.87
C GLN A 47 -21.85 -11.69 -7.01
N LEU A 48 -20.74 -12.41 -6.84
CA LEU A 48 -20.15 -13.23 -7.90
C LEU A 48 -20.63 -14.69 -7.89
N GLY A 49 -21.23 -15.15 -6.78
CA GLY A 49 -21.78 -16.49 -6.65
C GLY A 49 -20.78 -17.57 -7.03
N ALA A 50 -21.16 -18.43 -7.98
CA ALA A 50 -20.32 -19.54 -8.44
C ALA A 50 -18.99 -19.08 -9.08
N GLY A 51 -18.93 -17.88 -9.67
CA GLY A 51 -17.72 -17.32 -10.28
C GLY A 51 -16.76 -16.69 -9.29
N TRP A 52 -17.10 -16.64 -7.99
CA TRP A 52 -16.29 -15.98 -6.97
C TRP A 52 -14.91 -16.60 -6.84
N LEU A 53 -14.82 -17.93 -6.82
CA LEU A 53 -13.56 -18.62 -6.55
C LEU A 53 -12.52 -18.36 -7.65
N ASP A 54 -12.91 -18.49 -8.91
CA ASP A 54 -12.02 -18.20 -10.04
C ASP A 54 -11.60 -16.73 -10.02
N THR A 55 -12.55 -15.82 -9.77
CA THR A 55 -12.24 -14.38 -9.70
C THR A 55 -11.24 -14.08 -8.58
N PHE A 56 -11.41 -14.69 -7.39
CA PHE A 56 -10.49 -14.51 -6.27
C PHE A 56 -9.10 -15.06 -6.57
N LEU A 57 -9.01 -16.28 -7.13
CA LEU A 57 -7.72 -16.94 -7.41
C LEU A 57 -6.93 -16.28 -8.53
N PHE A 58 -7.60 -15.72 -9.54
CA PHE A 58 -6.96 -15.01 -10.65
C PHE A 58 -6.89 -13.48 -10.46
N SER A 59 -7.29 -12.99 -9.28
CA SER A 59 -7.11 -11.57 -8.96
C SER A 59 -5.63 -11.22 -8.92
N PRO A 60 -5.23 -10.03 -9.41
CA PRO A 60 -3.84 -9.61 -9.35
C PRO A 60 -3.40 -9.35 -7.91
N ILE A 61 -2.09 -9.18 -7.72
CA ILE A 61 -1.55 -8.59 -6.50
C ILE A 61 -1.84 -7.09 -6.55
N TRP A 62 -2.54 -6.59 -5.54
CA TRP A 62 -2.88 -5.18 -5.44
C TRP A 62 -1.85 -4.44 -4.61
N GLN A 63 -1.27 -3.39 -5.18
CA GLN A 63 -0.39 -2.45 -4.51
C GLN A 63 -1.25 -1.33 -3.92
N PHE A 64 -1.09 -1.02 -2.64
CA PHE A 64 -1.95 -0.07 -1.94
C PHE A 64 -1.18 0.94 -1.10
N GLY A 65 -1.82 2.08 -0.89
CA GLY A 65 -1.41 3.13 0.03
C GLY A 65 -2.61 3.67 0.79
N LEU A 66 -2.50 3.80 2.10
CA LEU A 66 -3.56 4.23 3.01
C LEU A 66 -3.13 5.51 3.72
N ALA A 67 -3.99 6.52 3.66
CA ALA A 67 -3.83 7.73 4.45
C ALA A 67 -3.95 7.46 5.97
N PRO A 68 -3.38 8.34 6.80
CA PRO A 68 -3.69 8.37 8.23
C PRO A 68 -5.21 8.41 8.50
N GLY A 69 -5.64 7.66 9.49
CA GLY A 69 -7.05 7.55 9.92
C GLY A 69 -7.82 6.38 9.31
N LEU A 70 -7.29 5.69 8.29
CA LEU A 70 -7.95 4.50 7.72
C LEU A 70 -7.65 3.22 8.51
N CYS A 71 -6.37 3.02 8.89
CA CYS A 71 -5.92 1.86 9.67
C CYS A 71 -5.03 2.33 10.84
N GLY A 72 -5.64 3.16 11.70
CA GLY A 72 -4.96 3.89 12.77
C GLY A 72 -4.43 5.25 12.33
N ASP A 73 -3.64 5.89 13.19
CA ASP A 73 -3.18 7.29 13.02
C ASP A 73 -2.01 7.46 12.03
N ASP A 74 -1.44 6.36 11.55
CA ASP A 74 -0.30 6.35 10.64
C ASP A 74 -0.72 6.10 9.19
N ALA A 75 0.11 6.53 8.25
CA ALA A 75 -0.01 6.09 6.87
C ALA A 75 0.63 4.71 6.70
N TRP A 76 0.05 3.91 5.81
CA TRP A 76 0.49 2.55 5.51
C TRP A 76 0.59 2.35 4.01
N ALA A 77 1.52 1.51 3.57
CA ALA A 77 1.59 1.07 2.18
C ALA A 77 1.95 -0.41 2.15
N GLY A 78 1.59 -1.11 1.07
CA GLY A 78 1.84 -2.53 0.98
C GLY A 78 1.24 -3.22 -0.23
N VAL A 79 1.24 -4.55 -0.19
CA VAL A 79 0.61 -5.39 -1.20
C VAL A 79 -0.43 -6.32 -0.58
N LEU A 80 -1.46 -6.62 -1.35
CA LEU A 80 -2.54 -7.56 -1.03
C LEU A 80 -2.59 -8.64 -2.11
N MET A 81 -2.31 -9.88 -1.73
CA MET A 81 -2.32 -11.03 -2.64
C MET A 81 -3.42 -12.02 -2.26
N PRO A 82 -4.20 -12.56 -3.21
CA PRO A 82 -5.09 -13.68 -2.94
C PRO A 82 -4.34 -14.86 -2.33
N SER A 83 -4.88 -15.46 -1.28
CA SER A 83 -4.23 -16.56 -0.58
C SER A 83 -5.24 -17.52 0.06
N VAL A 84 -4.73 -18.61 0.63
CA VAL A 84 -5.49 -19.70 1.23
C VAL A 84 -4.68 -20.27 2.41
N ASP A 85 -5.36 -20.80 3.43
CA ASP A 85 -4.69 -21.59 4.47
C ASP A 85 -4.56 -23.07 4.09
N LYS A 86 -3.84 -23.82 4.91
CA LYS A 86 -3.61 -25.27 4.76
C LYS A 86 -4.89 -26.10 4.65
N VAL A 87 -6.02 -25.60 5.16
CA VAL A 87 -7.31 -26.31 5.15
C VAL A 87 -8.28 -25.80 4.08
N GLY A 88 -7.84 -24.90 3.18
CA GLY A 88 -8.61 -24.46 2.01
C GLY A 88 -9.53 -23.27 2.26
N ARG A 89 -9.40 -22.54 3.37
CA ARG A 89 -10.21 -21.34 3.65
C ARG A 89 -9.52 -20.10 3.07
N TYR A 90 -10.06 -19.58 1.97
CA TYR A 90 -9.54 -18.41 1.27
C TYR A 90 -9.61 -17.12 2.08
N PHE A 91 -8.48 -16.43 2.18
CA PHE A 91 -8.33 -15.07 2.73
C PHE A 91 -7.00 -14.50 2.23
N PRO A 92 -6.92 -13.21 1.84
CA PRO A 92 -5.70 -12.62 1.31
C PRO A 92 -4.50 -12.65 2.27
N LEU A 93 -3.30 -12.59 1.71
CA LEU A 93 -2.08 -12.21 2.42
C LEU A 93 -1.84 -10.71 2.22
N THR A 94 -1.62 -9.98 3.30
CA THR A 94 -1.22 -8.57 3.29
C THR A 94 0.22 -8.45 3.75
N LEU A 95 1.07 -7.79 2.98
CA LEU A 95 2.37 -7.28 3.43
C LEU A 95 2.28 -5.76 3.51
N ALA A 96 2.64 -5.16 4.64
CA ALA A 96 2.49 -3.72 4.84
C ALA A 96 3.60 -3.12 5.68
N ALA A 97 3.98 -1.89 5.37
CA ALA A 97 4.89 -1.08 6.18
C ALA A 97 4.22 0.23 6.54
N LYS A 98 4.55 0.72 7.75
CA LYS A 98 4.25 2.09 8.13
C LYS A 98 5.11 3.01 7.28
N VAL A 99 4.54 4.09 6.77
CA VAL A 99 5.24 5.07 5.94
C VAL A 99 4.98 6.49 6.43
N PRO A 100 5.95 7.41 6.33
CA PRO A 100 5.66 8.82 6.52
C PRO A 100 4.60 9.28 5.52
N SER A 101 3.53 9.94 5.99
CA SER A 101 2.39 10.32 5.13
C SER A 101 2.79 11.19 3.94
N ASN A 102 3.80 12.04 4.12
CA ASN A 102 4.39 12.88 3.07
C ASN A 102 5.31 12.15 2.08
N ARG A 103 5.51 10.84 2.26
CA ARG A 103 6.32 9.96 1.40
C ARG A 103 5.47 8.88 0.72
N LEU A 104 4.21 8.74 1.11
CA LEU A 104 3.29 7.71 0.61
C LEU A 104 3.17 7.76 -0.92
N THR A 105 3.02 8.95 -1.49
CA THR A 105 2.83 9.16 -2.94
C THR A 105 4.07 8.81 -3.76
N ALA A 106 5.27 9.01 -3.19
CA ALA A 106 6.53 8.71 -3.85
C ALA A 106 6.76 7.20 -4.05
N LEU A 107 6.11 6.34 -3.27
CA LEU A 107 6.19 4.88 -3.47
C LEU A 107 5.51 4.42 -4.76
N PHE A 108 4.59 5.23 -5.29
CA PHE A 108 3.88 4.96 -6.55
C PHE A 108 4.60 5.49 -7.78
N ASP A 109 5.79 6.07 -7.60
CA ASP A 109 6.68 6.36 -8.71
C ASP A 109 7.05 5.04 -9.42
N PRO A 110 6.96 4.96 -10.76
CA PRO A 110 7.38 3.77 -11.51
C PRO A 110 8.80 3.30 -11.21
N ASP A 111 9.71 4.20 -10.84
CA ASP A 111 11.12 3.88 -10.61
C ASP A 111 11.42 3.42 -9.16
N CYS A 112 10.43 3.43 -8.25
CA CYS A 112 10.65 3.08 -6.85
C CYS A 112 10.95 1.59 -6.63
N GLY A 113 10.30 0.67 -7.37
CA GLY A 113 10.54 -0.78 -7.28
C GLY A 113 10.17 -1.49 -5.96
N TRP A 114 9.82 -0.76 -4.90
CA TRP A 114 9.51 -1.35 -3.58
C TRP A 114 8.31 -2.30 -3.61
N PHE A 115 7.24 -1.91 -4.31
CA PHE A 115 6.06 -2.75 -4.46
C PHE A 115 6.32 -4.02 -5.28
N ASP A 116 7.24 -3.96 -6.24
CA ASP A 116 7.61 -5.12 -7.05
C ASP A 116 8.34 -6.14 -6.17
N ALA A 117 9.32 -5.68 -5.38
CA ALA A 117 10.01 -6.53 -4.40
C ALA A 117 9.06 -7.15 -3.36
N LEU A 118 8.07 -6.39 -2.87
CA LEU A 118 7.02 -6.93 -2.01
C LEU A 118 6.14 -7.97 -2.70
N SER A 119 5.80 -7.75 -3.97
CA SER A 119 4.95 -8.65 -4.75
C SER A 119 5.68 -9.98 -5.03
N GLU A 120 6.97 -9.91 -5.39
CA GLU A 120 7.84 -11.08 -5.56
C GLU A 120 7.94 -11.89 -4.26
N LEU A 121 8.14 -11.21 -3.13
CA LEU A 121 8.17 -11.88 -1.82
C LEU A 121 6.81 -12.50 -1.46
N ALA A 122 5.70 -11.80 -1.71
CA ALA A 122 4.37 -12.35 -1.49
C ALA A 122 4.17 -13.64 -2.31
N LEU A 123 4.57 -13.66 -3.59
CA LEU A 123 4.49 -14.83 -4.46
C LEU A 123 5.32 -16.01 -3.93
N SER A 124 6.50 -15.76 -3.36
CA SER A 124 7.36 -16.81 -2.79
C SER A 124 6.66 -17.56 -1.64
N SER A 125 5.61 -16.98 -1.05
CA SER A 125 4.82 -17.63 0.00
C SER A 125 3.93 -18.78 -0.50
N LEU A 126 3.75 -18.90 -1.82
CA LEU A 126 2.98 -19.96 -2.47
C LEU A 126 3.85 -21.19 -2.82
N GLU A 127 5.16 -21.09 -2.65
CA GLU A 127 6.09 -22.18 -2.99
C GLU A 127 5.97 -23.38 -2.04
N TYR A 128 6.22 -24.58 -2.58
CA TYR A 128 6.15 -25.81 -1.79
C TYR A 128 7.18 -25.88 -0.65
N GLN A 129 8.37 -25.30 -0.83
CA GLN A 129 9.46 -25.28 0.15
C GLN A 129 9.47 -23.98 0.99
N PHE A 130 8.29 -23.47 1.34
CA PHE A 130 8.16 -22.23 2.10
C PHE A 130 8.76 -22.33 3.52
N ASP A 131 9.62 -21.38 3.86
CA ASP A 131 10.16 -21.17 5.21
C ASP A 131 9.71 -19.80 5.75
N LEU A 132 8.87 -19.84 6.79
CA LEU A 132 8.32 -18.64 7.42
C LEU A 132 9.39 -17.74 8.05
N GLN A 133 10.45 -18.32 8.61
CA GLN A 133 11.51 -17.51 9.24
C GLN A 133 12.33 -16.77 8.19
N ARG A 134 12.66 -17.44 7.09
CA ARG A 134 13.35 -16.80 5.96
C ARG A 134 12.48 -15.71 5.33
N PHE A 135 11.21 -16.01 5.07
CA PHE A 135 10.24 -15.04 4.55
C PHE A 135 10.14 -13.81 5.45
N ASP A 136 10.04 -14.01 6.76
CA ASP A 136 9.96 -12.93 7.75
C ASP A 136 11.24 -12.05 7.74
N ALA A 137 12.41 -12.68 7.66
CA ALA A 137 13.69 -11.98 7.60
C ALA A 137 13.89 -11.21 6.28
N ASP A 138 13.44 -11.77 5.16
CA ASP A 138 13.50 -11.10 3.86
C ASP A 138 12.53 -9.92 3.81
N LEU A 139 11.33 -10.04 4.39
CA LEU A 139 10.37 -8.94 4.52
C LEU A 139 10.93 -7.78 5.34
N GLU A 140 11.63 -8.07 6.44
CA GLU A 140 12.21 -7.05 7.31
C GLU A 140 13.28 -6.18 6.61
N ARG A 141 13.90 -6.71 5.55
CA ARG A 141 14.89 -6.01 4.72
C ARG A 141 14.25 -5.08 3.68
N LEU A 142 12.98 -5.28 3.32
CA LEU A 142 12.28 -4.47 2.32
C LEU A 142 11.71 -3.20 2.93
N ARG A 143 12.59 -2.28 3.36
CA ARG A 143 12.18 -1.02 3.99
C ARG A 143 11.86 0.03 2.94
N PRO A 144 10.70 0.71 3.00
CA PRO A 144 10.33 1.76 2.03
C PRO A 144 11.42 2.83 1.85
N ASP A 145 12.10 3.21 2.94
CA ASP A 145 13.16 4.22 2.94
C ASP A 145 14.34 3.87 2.02
N ASP A 146 14.63 2.58 1.81
CA ASP A 146 15.77 2.11 1.03
C ASP A 146 15.51 2.23 -0.49
N PHE A 147 14.24 2.40 -0.89
CA PHE A 147 13.78 2.51 -2.27
C PHE A 147 13.38 3.93 -2.67
N LEU A 148 13.22 4.82 -1.69
CA LEU A 148 12.82 6.19 -1.94
C LEU A 148 14.05 7.09 -2.08
N PRO A 149 14.09 7.99 -3.08
CA PRO A 149 15.20 8.93 -3.20
C PRO A 149 15.30 9.83 -1.97
N ALA A 150 16.52 10.33 -1.71
CA ALA A 150 16.75 11.36 -0.71
C ALA A 150 15.79 12.53 -0.97
N ARG A 151 15.18 13.05 0.10
CA ARG A 151 14.14 14.09 0.01
C ARG A 151 14.68 15.27 -0.81
N PRO A 152 14.08 15.64 -1.96
CA PRO A 152 14.41 16.92 -2.57
C PRO A 152 14.01 18.03 -1.59
N GLU A 153 14.88 19.02 -1.40
CA GLU A 153 14.52 20.24 -0.67
C GLU A 153 13.22 20.77 -1.24
N ARG A 154 12.23 20.96 -0.37
CA ARG A 154 10.87 21.36 -0.74
C ARG A 154 10.95 22.54 -1.70
N ALA A 155 10.52 22.37 -2.95
CA ALA A 155 10.12 23.52 -3.75
C ALA A 155 9.03 24.21 -2.93
N GLN A 156 9.24 25.48 -2.58
CA GLN A 156 8.32 26.23 -1.73
C GLN A 156 6.98 26.30 -2.46
N ALA A 157 6.04 25.44 -2.08
CA ALA A 157 4.66 25.58 -2.53
C ALA A 157 4.15 26.89 -1.96
N SER A 158 3.80 27.84 -2.84
CA SER A 158 3.19 29.10 -2.43
C SER A 158 1.95 28.81 -1.57
N PRO A 159 1.79 29.50 -0.43
CA PRO A 159 0.64 29.28 0.44
C PRO A 159 -0.65 29.57 -0.33
N LEU A 160 -1.57 28.60 -0.32
CA LEU A 160 -2.93 28.78 -0.81
C LEU A 160 -3.63 29.84 0.04
N LEU A 161 -4.22 30.85 -0.61
CA LEU A 161 -5.02 31.87 0.07
C LEU A 161 -6.21 31.20 0.80
N PRO A 162 -6.41 31.44 2.11
CA PRO A 162 -7.56 30.91 2.83
C PRO A 162 -8.83 31.62 2.36
N GLY A 163 -9.86 30.88 1.92
CA GLY A 163 -11.22 31.43 1.83
C GLY A 163 -12.06 31.10 0.59
N SER A 164 -11.57 30.36 -0.40
CA SER A 164 -12.41 29.93 -1.53
C SER A 164 -12.72 28.44 -1.49
N ALA A 165 -14.01 28.10 -1.40
CA ALA A 165 -14.52 26.73 -1.61
C ALA A 165 -14.18 26.18 -3.02
N LYS A 166 -13.74 27.06 -3.94
CA LYS A 166 -13.22 26.69 -5.26
C LYS A 166 -11.73 27.02 -5.30
N THR A 167 -10.87 26.01 -5.23
CA THR A 167 -9.43 26.20 -5.39
C THR A 167 -9.12 26.34 -6.88
N ALA A 168 -8.42 27.40 -7.26
CA ALA A 168 -7.77 27.50 -8.57
C ALA A 168 -6.28 27.16 -8.39
N LEU A 169 -5.74 26.30 -9.25
CA LEU A 169 -4.31 26.03 -9.34
C LEU A 169 -3.74 26.89 -10.45
N TYR A 170 -2.64 27.59 -10.17
CA TYR A 170 -1.97 28.45 -11.12
C TYR A 170 -0.52 27.99 -11.27
N PHE A 171 -0.10 27.78 -12.51
CA PHE A 171 1.27 27.46 -12.88
C PHE A 171 1.75 28.55 -13.84
N GLN A 172 2.92 29.14 -13.56
CA GLN A 172 3.62 29.94 -14.56
C GLN A 172 4.44 29.00 -15.42
N LEU A 173 4.02 28.83 -16.67
CA LEU A 173 4.83 28.19 -17.70
C LEU A 173 5.62 29.30 -18.38
N ALA A 174 6.93 29.34 -18.19
CA ALA A 174 7.77 30.31 -18.88
C ALA A 174 7.85 29.94 -20.37
N HIS A 175 7.97 28.65 -20.69
CA HIS A 175 8.12 28.13 -22.05
C HIS A 175 7.34 26.81 -22.25
N GLY A 176 6.92 26.50 -23.49
CA GLY A 176 6.08 25.33 -23.79
C GLY A 176 6.68 23.96 -23.42
N GLY A 177 8.00 23.87 -23.24
CA GLY A 177 8.70 22.65 -22.80
C GLY A 177 8.49 22.29 -21.31
N GLU A 178 7.93 23.20 -20.50
CA GLU A 178 7.70 22.98 -19.07
C GLU A 178 6.35 22.30 -18.78
N THR A 179 5.54 22.08 -19.81
CA THR A 179 4.21 21.49 -19.70
C THR A 179 4.21 20.11 -19.02
N PRO A 180 5.09 19.15 -19.37
CA PRO A 180 5.13 17.84 -18.69
C PRO A 180 5.46 17.96 -17.20
N ARG A 181 6.34 18.91 -16.84
CA ARG A 181 6.71 19.18 -15.45
C ARG A 181 5.54 19.77 -14.67
N ALA A 182 4.82 20.74 -15.24
CA ALA A 182 3.64 21.31 -14.60
C ALA A 182 2.51 20.28 -14.41
N PHE A 183 2.35 19.34 -15.34
CA PHE A 183 1.42 18.22 -15.17
C PHE A 183 1.85 17.25 -14.05
N ALA A 184 3.14 16.94 -13.94
CA ALA A 184 3.66 16.15 -12.83
C ALA A 184 3.42 16.87 -11.48
N GLU A 185 3.76 18.16 -11.40
CA GLU A 185 3.54 18.99 -10.20
C GLU A 185 2.06 19.10 -9.82
N LEU A 186 1.14 19.25 -10.79
CA LEU A 186 -0.30 19.21 -10.56
C LEU A 186 -0.75 17.83 -10.06
N GLY A 187 -0.24 16.76 -10.67
CA GLY A 187 -0.50 15.39 -10.26
C GLY A 187 -0.09 15.16 -8.81
N ASP A 188 1.11 15.57 -8.43
CA ASP A 188 1.63 15.46 -7.07
C ASP A 188 0.81 16.30 -6.08
N MET A 189 0.41 17.51 -6.46
CA MET A 189 -0.42 18.36 -5.61
C MET A 189 -1.83 17.81 -5.39
N LEU A 190 -2.45 17.23 -6.43
CA LEU A 190 -3.74 16.57 -6.32
C LEU A 190 -3.63 15.29 -5.49
N LYS A 191 -2.58 14.50 -5.70
CA LYS A 191 -2.27 13.33 -4.88
C LYS A 191 -2.12 13.71 -3.41
N ASP A 192 -1.28 14.68 -3.07
CA ASP A 192 -1.07 15.12 -1.68
C ASP A 192 -2.36 15.62 -1.01
N ARG A 193 -3.25 16.28 -1.77
CA ARG A 193 -4.47 16.87 -1.22
C ARG A 193 -5.63 15.90 -1.09
N PHE A 194 -5.83 15.03 -2.07
CA PHE A 194 -6.96 14.09 -2.10
C PHE A 194 -6.60 12.74 -1.46
N LEU A 195 -5.34 12.30 -1.57
CA LEU A 195 -4.87 11.09 -0.89
C LEU A 195 -4.60 11.32 0.60
N ALA A 196 -4.64 12.55 1.11
CA ALA A 196 -4.53 12.82 2.55
C ALA A 196 -5.66 12.19 3.39
N ARG A 197 -6.75 11.70 2.78
CA ARG A 197 -7.91 11.11 3.48
C ARG A 197 -8.46 9.84 2.83
N GLY A 198 -7.73 9.26 1.87
CA GLY A 198 -8.21 8.15 1.05
C GLY A 198 -7.19 7.02 0.92
N SER A 199 -7.52 6.05 0.08
CA SER A 199 -6.61 4.98 -0.30
C SER A 199 -6.30 5.03 -1.79
N ILE A 200 -5.06 4.74 -2.17
CA ILE A 200 -4.63 4.56 -3.55
C ILE A 200 -4.36 3.07 -3.80
N TRP A 201 -4.75 2.59 -4.98
CA TRP A 201 -4.63 1.19 -5.38
C TRP A 201 -4.19 1.10 -6.84
N ARG A 202 -3.32 0.13 -7.15
CA ARG A 202 -3.00 -0.30 -8.52
C ARG A 202 -2.68 -1.80 -8.56
N SER A 203 -2.72 -2.39 -9.74
CA SER A 203 -2.33 -3.77 -10.04
C SER A 203 -1.32 -3.78 -11.16
#